data_AF-D5G3I0-F1
#
_entry.id   AF-D5G3I0-F1
#
_cell.length_a   1.000
_cell.length_b   1.000
_cell.length_c   1.000
_cell.angle_alpha   90.00
_cell.angle_beta   90.00
_cell.angle_gamma   90.00
#
_symmetry.space_group_name_H-M   'P 1'
#
loop_
_entity.id
_entity.type
_entity.pdbx_description
1 polymer ?
#
loop_
_entity_poly.entity_id
_entity_poly.type
_entity_poly.pdbx_seq_one_letter_code
_entity_poly.pdbx_strand_id
1 'polypeptide(L)'
;TGIPDYRMIQYPIWSTWARYSRENRSGSAVVFCQRDQGQWIPYAQFEIDDLWEVCYGSLFVDTRKLPDLKQLVQDIKGLGFRVAIWVHPFINKDCQPWYSEALDKGYLVLNEKG
;
A
#
# COMPACT_ATOMS: atom_id res chain seq x y z
N THR A 1 -12.62 -21.47 -5.19
CA THR A 1 -12.89 -21.47 -3.74
C THR A 1 -13.09 -20.02 -3.31
N GLY A 2 -14.23 -19.67 -2.71
CA GLY A 2 -14.56 -18.28 -2.35
C GLY A 2 -14.17 -17.89 -0.92
N ILE A 3 -13.41 -18.75 -0.23
CA ILE A 3 -13.04 -18.55 1.17
C ILE A 3 -11.66 -17.88 1.19
N PRO A 4 -11.51 -16.75 1.89
CA PRO A 4 -10.21 -16.11 2.10
C PRO A 4 -9.22 -17.07 2.78
N ASP A 5 -7.95 -16.87 2.51
CA ASP A 5 -6.88 -17.65 3.12
C ASP A 5 -6.92 -17.53 4.66
N TYR A 6 -6.99 -18.65 5.37
CA TYR A 6 -7.10 -18.69 6.84
C TYR A 6 -6.01 -17.89 7.56
N ARG A 7 -4.81 -17.76 6.95
CA ARG A 7 -3.71 -16.96 7.52
C ARG A 7 -4.11 -15.51 7.76
N MET A 8 -5.01 -14.95 6.95
CA MET A 8 -5.50 -13.57 7.09
C MET A 8 -6.28 -13.34 8.39
N ILE A 9 -6.80 -14.40 9.00
CA ILE A 9 -7.54 -14.35 10.27
C ILE A 9 -6.67 -14.83 11.43
N GLN A 10 -5.82 -15.83 11.20
CA GLN A 10 -5.05 -16.50 12.24
C GLN A 10 -3.82 -15.71 12.71
N TYR A 11 -3.27 -14.84 11.88
CA TYR A 11 -1.98 -14.21 12.11
C TYR A 11 -2.04 -12.68 11.95
N PRO A 12 -1.13 -11.94 12.60
CA PRO A 12 -1.13 -10.48 12.52
C PRO A 12 -0.74 -9.95 11.14
N ILE A 13 -1.29 -8.78 10.82
CA ILE A 13 -0.88 -7.96 9.67
C ILE A 13 0.24 -7.03 10.13
N TRP A 14 1.30 -6.96 9.35
CA TRP A 14 2.44 -6.09 9.60
C TRP A 14 2.34 -4.86 8.70
N SER A 15 1.99 -3.71 9.27
CA SER A 15 1.82 -2.46 8.54
C SER A 15 3.02 -1.53 8.74
N THR A 16 3.41 -0.82 7.67
CA THR A 16 4.43 0.22 7.76
C THR A 16 3.98 1.44 8.57
N TRP A 17 2.67 1.71 8.67
CA TRP A 17 2.14 2.86 9.42
C TRP A 17 2.50 2.81 10.90
N ALA A 18 2.33 1.65 11.53
CA ALA A 18 2.59 1.47 12.97
C ALA A 18 4.03 1.81 13.37
N ARG A 19 4.98 1.73 12.42
CA ARG A 19 6.40 1.98 12.68
C ARG A 19 6.93 3.27 12.07
N TYR A 20 6.47 3.65 10.88
CA TYR A 20 7.05 4.75 10.09
C TYR A 20 6.10 5.92 9.87
N SER A 21 4.81 5.78 10.21
CA SER A 21 3.77 6.78 9.94
C SER A 21 3.89 7.32 8.50
N ARG A 22 4.20 8.60 8.32
CA ARG A 22 4.27 9.27 7.02
C ARG A 22 5.60 9.08 6.27
N GLU A 23 6.64 8.56 6.93
CA GLU A 23 7.98 8.41 6.33
C GLU A 23 8.20 7.00 5.78
N ASN A 24 7.37 6.60 4.81
CA ASN A 24 7.54 5.35 4.09
C ASN A 24 8.65 5.48 3.03
N ARG A 25 9.81 4.86 3.28
CA ARG A 25 10.93 4.73 2.32
C ARG A 25 11.24 3.25 2.07
N SER A 26 11.61 2.90 0.84
CA SER A 26 11.85 1.49 0.43
C SER A 26 12.83 0.74 1.34
N GLY A 27 13.95 1.37 1.72
CA GLY A 27 14.97 0.73 2.57
C GLY A 27 14.48 0.42 3.99
N SER A 28 13.58 1.23 4.53
CA SER A 28 13.02 1.04 5.88
C SER A 28 12.14 -0.21 5.95
N ALA A 29 11.36 -0.48 4.89
CA ALA A 29 10.44 -1.62 4.83
C ALA A 29 11.18 -2.98 4.78
N VAL A 30 12.26 -3.09 4.01
CA VAL A 30 13.06 -4.33 3.93
C VAL A 30 13.80 -4.60 5.25
N VAL A 31 14.40 -3.56 5.86
CA VAL A 31 15.10 -3.69 7.15
C VAL A 31 14.14 -4.12 8.27
N PHE A 32 12.90 -3.62 8.24
CA PHE A 32 11.86 -4.05 9.16
C PHE A 32 11.59 -5.56 9.02
N CYS A 33 11.34 -6.03 7.80
CA CYS A 33 11.07 -7.44 7.54
C CYS A 33 12.23 -8.35 7.99
N GLN A 34 13.48 -7.95 7.78
CA GLN A 34 14.66 -8.72 8.15
C GLN A 34 14.88 -8.78 9.67
N ARG A 35 14.65 -7.67 10.39
CA ARG A 35 14.82 -7.63 11.86
C ARG A 35 13.89 -8.62 12.56
N ASP A 36 12.68 -8.75 12.04
CA ASP A 36 11.67 -9.62 12.62
C ASP A 36 11.84 -11.09 12.20
N GLN A 37 12.73 -11.42 11.25
CA GLN A 37 13.10 -12.82 10.99
C GLN A 37 14.02 -13.42 12.06
N GLY A 38 14.69 -12.60 12.87
CA GLY A 38 15.54 -13.07 13.98
C GLY A 38 14.75 -13.67 15.15
N GLN A 39 13.44 -13.42 15.23
CA GLN A 39 12.51 -13.97 16.21
C GLN A 39 11.28 -14.45 15.44
N TRP A 40 11.00 -15.75 15.38
CA TRP A 40 9.94 -16.27 14.51
C TRP A 40 8.54 -15.84 14.97
N ILE A 41 8.09 -14.67 14.53
CA ILE A 41 6.76 -14.16 14.81
C ILE A 41 5.86 -14.56 13.62
N PRO A 42 4.74 -15.25 13.86
CA PRO A 42 3.82 -15.62 12.80
C PRO A 42 3.22 -14.37 12.13
N TYR A 43 2.91 -14.46 10.84
CA TYR A 43 2.40 -13.33 10.05
C TYR A 43 1.34 -13.77 9.02
N ALA A 44 0.41 -12.86 8.75
CA ALA A 44 -0.55 -12.99 7.66
C ALA A 44 -0.01 -12.39 6.36
N GLN A 45 0.32 -11.10 6.41
CA GLN A 45 0.82 -10.31 5.29
C GLN A 45 1.58 -9.09 5.79
N PHE A 46 2.43 -8.56 4.92
CA PHE A 46 3.05 -7.26 5.03
C PHE A 46 2.26 -6.24 4.20
N GLU A 47 1.90 -5.13 4.82
CA GLU A 47 1.09 -4.08 4.23
C GLU A 47 1.93 -2.83 3.99
N ILE A 48 2.03 -2.44 2.71
CA ILE A 48 2.52 -1.12 2.31
C ILE A 48 1.37 -0.15 2.51
N ASP A 49 1.46 0.62 3.60
CA ASP A 49 0.41 1.53 4.02
C ASP A 49 0.41 2.84 3.22
N ASP A 50 -0.41 3.78 3.65
CA ASP A 50 -0.68 5.06 3.02
C ASP A 50 0.58 5.87 2.61
N LEU A 51 0.40 6.83 1.71
CA LEU A 51 1.41 7.75 1.15
C LEU A 51 2.46 7.11 0.23
N TRP A 52 2.21 5.91 -0.31
CA TRP A 52 3.00 5.34 -1.41
C TRP A 52 2.73 6.04 -2.75
N GLU A 53 1.55 6.66 -2.88
CA GLU A 53 1.09 7.39 -4.05
C GLU A 53 1.73 8.80 -4.14
N VAL A 54 1.74 9.37 -5.35
CA VAL A 54 2.12 10.78 -5.58
C VAL A 54 1.14 11.76 -4.91
N CYS A 55 -0.14 11.40 -4.87
CA CYS A 55 -1.21 12.04 -4.12
C CYS A 55 -2.34 11.03 -3.89
N TYR A 56 -3.17 11.27 -2.86
CA TYR A 56 -4.23 10.32 -2.47
C TYR A 56 -5.23 10.06 -3.59
N GLY A 57 -5.33 8.79 -3.98
CA GLY A 57 -6.24 8.32 -5.02
C GLY A 57 -5.71 8.40 -6.44
N SER A 58 -4.46 8.82 -6.65
CA SER A 58 -3.85 8.77 -7.98
C SER A 58 -3.65 7.34 -8.49
N LEU A 59 -3.38 6.40 -7.58
CA LEU A 59 -2.87 5.05 -7.81
C LEU A 59 -1.56 5.02 -8.59
N PHE A 60 -0.81 6.13 -8.59
CA PHE A 60 0.50 6.26 -9.19
C PHE A 60 1.58 6.33 -8.11
N VAL A 61 2.57 5.44 -8.24
CA VAL A 61 3.67 5.32 -7.27
C VAL A 61 4.52 6.58 -7.25
N ASP A 62 4.77 7.13 -6.05
CA ASP A 62 5.76 8.18 -5.87
C ASP A 62 7.17 7.57 -5.90
N THR A 63 7.81 7.60 -7.07
CA THR A 63 9.15 7.05 -7.28
C THR A 63 10.24 7.75 -6.48
N ARG A 64 9.97 8.94 -5.91
CA ARG A 64 10.91 9.59 -4.97
C ARG A 64 10.94 8.86 -3.63
N LYS A 65 9.84 8.21 -3.24
CA LYS A 65 9.70 7.42 -2.00
C LYS A 65 9.98 5.94 -2.25
N LEU A 66 9.44 5.43 -3.36
CA LEU A 66 9.52 4.03 -3.79
C LEU A 66 10.10 3.94 -5.20
N PRO A 67 11.44 4.12 -5.38
CA PRO A 67 12.07 4.17 -6.70
C PRO A 67 11.85 2.90 -7.53
N ASP A 68 11.79 1.75 -6.86
CA ASP A 68 11.49 0.47 -7.48
C ASP A 68 10.52 -0.34 -6.60
N LEU A 69 9.22 -0.02 -6.71
CA LEU A 69 8.17 -0.76 -6.02
C LEU A 69 8.17 -2.24 -6.40
N LYS A 70 8.54 -2.58 -7.64
CA LYS A 70 8.57 -3.97 -8.11
C LYS A 70 9.64 -4.75 -7.36
N GLN A 71 10.86 -4.22 -7.28
CA GLN A 71 11.94 -4.85 -6.54
C GLN A 71 11.60 -4.94 -5.05
N LEU A 72 11.06 -3.88 -4.44
CA LEU A 72 10.63 -3.91 -3.04
C LEU A 72 9.63 -5.05 -2.76
N VAL A 73 8.61 -5.20 -3.62
CA VAL A 73 7.63 -6.28 -3.50
C VAL A 73 8.29 -7.65 -3.69
N GLN A 74 9.26 -7.77 -4.60
CA GLN A 74 10.01 -9.01 -4.81
C GLN A 74 10.87 -9.37 -3.59
N ASP A 75 11.54 -8.39 -2.98
CA ASP A 75 12.37 -8.58 -1.78
C ASP A 75 11.52 -9.04 -0.60
N ILE A 76 10.40 -8.38 -0.34
CA ILE A 76 9.47 -8.75 0.75
C ILE A 76 8.91 -10.16 0.52
N LYS A 77 8.55 -10.50 -0.73
CA LYS A 77 8.13 -11.87 -1.08
C LYS A 77 9.25 -12.90 -0.94
N GLY A 78 10.49 -12.52 -1.26
CA GLY A 78 11.68 -13.35 -1.07
C GLY A 78 11.94 -13.70 0.40
N LEU A 79 11.46 -12.86 1.32
CA LEU A 79 11.46 -13.09 2.77
C LEU A 79 10.28 -13.97 3.25
N GLY A 80 9.43 -14.46 2.34
CA GLY A 80 8.29 -15.33 2.64
C GLY A 80 6.97 -14.61 2.93
N PHE A 81 6.97 -13.27 2.98
CA PHE A 81 5.77 -12.50 3.26
C PHE A 81 4.83 -12.43 2.05
N ARG A 82 3.52 -12.45 2.34
CA ARG A 82 2.52 -11.94 1.40
C ARG A 82 2.56 -10.41 1.44
N VAL A 83 2.28 -9.75 0.32
CA VAL A 83 2.27 -8.28 0.26
C VAL A 83 0.88 -7.80 -0.09
N ALA A 84 0.38 -6.84 0.69
CA ALA A 84 -0.79 -6.03 0.41
C ALA A 84 -0.39 -4.56 0.31
N ILE A 85 -1.21 -3.76 -0.37
CA ILE A 85 -1.01 -2.31 -0.50
C ILE A 85 -2.33 -1.60 -0.26
N TRP A 86 -2.27 -0.50 0.50
CA TRP A 86 -3.44 0.32 0.82
C TRP A 86 -3.90 1.09 -0.42
N VAL A 87 -5.21 1.15 -0.68
CA VAL A 87 -5.78 1.90 -1.81
C VAL A 87 -6.97 2.74 -1.36
N HIS A 88 -7.12 3.94 -1.92
CA HIS A 88 -8.21 4.85 -1.59
C HIS A 88 -9.41 4.67 -2.53
N PRO A 89 -10.64 4.59 -2.02
CA PRO A 89 -11.86 4.59 -2.85
C PRO A 89 -12.30 6.02 -3.21
N PHE A 90 -11.37 6.98 -3.26
CA PHE A 90 -11.59 8.39 -3.58
C PHE A 90 -10.34 8.97 -4.21
N ILE A 91 -10.48 10.14 -4.85
CA ILE A 91 -9.37 10.93 -5.38
C ILE A 91 -9.45 12.32 -4.76
N ASN A 92 -8.34 12.81 -4.19
CA ASN A 92 -8.29 14.16 -3.67
C ASN A 92 -8.43 15.19 -4.81
N LYS A 93 -9.15 16.29 -4.57
CA LYS A 93 -9.43 17.32 -5.60
C LYS A 93 -8.17 17.99 -6.18
N ASP A 94 -7.13 18.11 -5.36
CA ASP A 94 -5.82 18.67 -5.73
C ASP A 94 -4.88 17.66 -6.40
N CYS A 95 -5.31 16.40 -6.54
CA CYS A 95 -4.54 15.32 -7.15
C CYS A 95 -4.67 15.34 -8.68
N GLN A 96 -4.01 16.30 -9.32
CA GLN A 96 -4.03 16.51 -10.77
C GLN A 96 -2.94 15.71 -11.49
N PRO A 97 -3.19 15.17 -12.70
CA PRO A 97 -4.42 15.29 -13.49
C PRO A 97 -5.51 14.25 -13.16
N TRP A 98 -5.26 13.30 -12.25
CA TRP A 98 -6.14 12.15 -11.97
C TRP A 98 -7.56 12.54 -11.59
N TYR A 99 -7.72 13.56 -10.74
CA TYR A 99 -9.05 14.02 -10.34
C TYR A 99 -9.84 14.57 -11.53
N SER A 100 -9.23 15.43 -12.35
CA SER A 100 -9.92 16.01 -13.51
C SER A 100 -10.23 14.95 -14.55
N GLU A 101 -9.31 14.02 -14.82
CA GLU A 101 -9.59 12.90 -15.73
C GLU A 101 -10.78 12.05 -15.26
N ALA A 102 -10.83 11.70 -13.97
CA ALA A 102 -11.94 10.92 -13.42
C ALA A 102 -13.27 11.69 -13.44
N LEU A 103 -13.24 13.00 -13.21
CA LEU A 103 -14.40 13.87 -13.30
C LEU A 103 -14.91 13.98 -14.75
N ASP A 104 -14.02 14.29 -15.69
CA ASP A 104 -14.35 14.46 -17.12
C ASP A 104 -14.90 13.18 -17.75
N LYS A 105 -14.45 12.02 -17.27
CA LYS A 105 -14.94 10.70 -17.71
C LYS A 105 -16.19 10.21 -16.95
N GLY A 106 -16.67 10.96 -15.96
CA GLY A 106 -17.86 10.59 -15.18
C GLY A 106 -17.66 9.38 -14.26
N TYR A 107 -16.44 9.12 -13.79
CA TYR A 107 -16.14 8.02 -12.87
C TYR A 107 -16.46 8.33 -11.41
N LEU A 108 -16.57 9.62 -11.07
CA LEU A 108 -16.86 10.08 -9.71
C LEU A 108 -18.37 10.13 -9.46
N VAL A 109 -18.78 9.78 -8.25
CA VAL A 109 -20.15 9.99 -7.79
C VAL A 109 -20.40 11.49 -7.67
N LEU A 110 -21.41 11.99 -8.38
CA LEU A 110 -21.82 13.39 -8.35
C LEU A 110 -22.90 13.63 -7.30
N ASN A 111 -23.11 14.90 -6.94
CA ASN A 111 -24.25 15.29 -6.12
C ASN A 111 -25.51 15.43 -7.00
N GLU A 112 -26.65 15.77 -6.41
CA GLU A 112 -27.93 15.88 -7.13
C GLU A 112 -27.95 16.90 -8.27
N LYS A 113 -27.04 17.88 -8.27
CA LYS A 113 -26.92 18.91 -9.31
C LYS A 113 -26.01 18.48 -10.48
N GLY A 114 -25.43 17.28 -10.40
CA GLY A 114 -24.23 16.93 -11.15
C GLY A 114 -22.97 17.53 -10.52
#